data_AF-A0A950BI95-F1
#
_entry.id   AF-A0A950BI95-F1
#
_cell.length_a   1.000
_cell.length_b   1.000
_cell.length_c   1.000
_cell.angle_alpha   90.00
_cell.angle_beta   90.00
_cell.angle_gamma   90.00
#
_symmetry.space_group_name_H-M   'P 1'
#
loop_
_entity.id
_entity.type
_entity.pdbx_description
1 polymer ?
#
loop_
_entity_poly.entity_id
_entity_poly.type
_entity_poly.pdbx_seq_one_letter_code
_entity_poly.pdbx_strand_id
1 'polypeptide(L)' 'TSSEATAIYHKWFESPIPPKGLNLNFPMSDDMKALFKNPNDKAID' A
#
# COMPACT_ATOMS: atom_id res chain seq x y z
N THR A 1 13.94 -1.62 -3.99
CA THR A 1 13.09 -0.43 -4.11
C THR A 1 11.61 -0.70 -4.42
N SER A 2 11.14 -1.96 -4.50
CA SER A 2 9.70 -2.29 -4.61
C SER A 2 9.16 -3.02 -3.36
N SER A 3 9.99 -3.85 -2.72
CA SER A 3 9.66 -4.62 -1.51
C SER A 3 9.32 -3.75 -0.29
N GLU A 4 10.00 -2.63 -0.11
CA GLU A 4 9.77 -1.72 1.02
C GLU A 4 8.43 -0.99 0.90
N ALA A 5 8.01 -0.60 -0.31
CA ALA A 5 6.73 0.06 -0.53
C ALA A 5 5.56 -0.87 -0.17
N THR A 6 5.64 -2.14 -0.58
CA THR A 6 4.64 -3.17 -0.21
C THR A 6 4.58 -3.37 1.30
N ALA A 7 5.74 -3.44 1.98
CA ALA A 7 5.79 -3.60 3.43
C ALA A 7 5.17 -2.39 4.18
N ILE A 8 5.42 -1.18 3.69
CA ILE A 8 4.83 0.04 4.24
C ILE A 8 3.32 0.04 4.03
N TYR A 9 2.84 -0.32 2.84
CA TYR A 9 1.40 -0.39 2.57
C TYR A 9 0.72 -1.38 3.52
N HIS A 10 1.27 -2.59 3.66
CA HIS A 10 0.74 -3.60 4.56
C HIS A 10 0.65 -3.11 6.01
N LYS A 11 1.65 -2.37 6.48
CA LYS A 11 1.70 -1.84 7.85
C LYS A 11 0.59 -0.82 8.12
N TRP A 12 0.24 0.02 7.15
CA TRP A 12 -0.66 1.14 7.36
C TRP A 12 -2.10 0.90 6.90
N PHE A 13 -2.31 -0.02 5.95
CA PHE A 13 -3.61 -0.23 5.32
C PHE A 13 -4.19 -1.62 5.57
N GLU A 14 -3.35 -2.61 5.84
CA GLU A 14 -3.78 -4.01 6.02
C GLU A 14 -3.44 -4.57 7.40
N SER A 15 -2.81 -3.78 8.26
CA SER A 15 -2.45 -4.15 9.64
C SER A 15 -3.08 -3.19 10.64
N PRO A 16 -3.26 -3.60 11.91
CA PRO A 16 -3.71 -2.72 12.98
C PRO A 16 -2.81 -1.48 13.13
N ILE A 17 -3.37 -0.29 12.94
CA ILE A 17 -2.64 0.97 13.07
C ILE A 17 -2.72 1.54 14.51
N PRO A 18 -1.60 2.01 15.08
CA PRO A 18 -1.60 2.66 16.39
C PRO A 18 -2.35 4.01 16.39
N PRO A 19 -2.80 4.50 17.56
CA PRO A 19 -2.71 3.88 18.89
C PRO A 19 -3.88 2.93 19.19
N LYS A 20 -4.95 2.97 18.38
CA LYS A 20 -6.20 2.25 18.67
C LYS A 20 -6.25 0.83 18.09
N GLY A 21 -5.25 0.41 17.32
CA GLY A 21 -5.19 -0.91 16.72
C GLY A 21 -6.30 -1.17 15.69
N LEU A 22 -6.86 -0.10 15.11
CA LEU A 22 -7.87 -0.23 14.06
C LEU A 22 -7.19 -0.67 12.77
N ASN A 23 -7.76 -1.63 12.06
CA ASN A 23 -7.27 -2.02 10.74
C ASN A 23 -8.20 -1.45 9.68
N LEU A 24 -7.65 -0.79 8.66
CA LEU A 24 -8.43 -0.28 7.53
C LEU A 24 -8.93 -1.42 6.63
N ASN A 25 -8.29 -2.60 6.69
CA ASN A 25 -8.58 -3.77 5.86
C ASN A 25 -8.69 -3.37 4.38
N PHE A 26 -7.76 -2.52 3.92
CA PHE A 26 -7.77 -1.97 2.58
C PHE A 26 -6.72 -2.72 1.74
N PRO A 27 -7.13 -3.77 1.00
CA PRO A 27 -6.18 -4.57 0.24
C PRO A 27 -5.60 -3.79 -0.92
N MET A 28 -4.32 -4.01 -1.20
CA MET A 28 -3.64 -3.36 -2.32
C MET A 28 -4.29 -3.72 -3.67
N SER A 29 -4.73 -2.70 -4.41
CA SER A 29 -5.25 -2.87 -5.78
C SER A 29 -4.14 -3.31 -6.74
N ASP A 30 -4.53 -3.94 -7.83
CA ASP A 30 -3.57 -4.43 -8.83
C ASP A 30 -2.86 -3.26 -9.55
N ASP A 31 -3.51 -2.11 -9.69
CA ASP A 31 -2.89 -0.89 -10.22
C ASP A 31 -1.78 -0.38 -9.31
N MET A 32 -1.99 -0.37 -7.98
CA MET A 32 -0.97 0.03 -7.01
C MET A 32 0.23 -0.92 -7.03
N LYS A 33 -0.01 -2.24 -7.15
CA LYS A 33 1.06 -3.23 -7.31
C LYS A 33 1.86 -2.97 -8.59
N ALA A 34 1.20 -2.62 -9.70
CA ALA A 34 1.85 -2.30 -10.95
C ALA A 34 2.71 -1.03 -10.83
N LEU A 35 2.22 0.00 -10.15
CA LEU A 35 2.98 1.23 -9.86
C LEU A 35 4.20 0.97 -8.98
N PHE A 36 4.09 0.14 -7.94
CA PHE A 36 5.26 -0.23 -7.13
C PHE A 36 6.29 -1.04 -7.90
N LYS A 37 5.89 -1.73 -8.98
CA LYS A 37 6.81 -2.45 -9.87
C LYS A 37 7.45 -1.52 -10.90
N ASN A 38 6.70 -0.56 -11.43
CA ASN A 38 7.17 0.42 -12.41
C ASN A 38 6.66 1.83 -12.07
N PRO A 39 7.36 2.54 -11.16
CA PRO A 39 6.93 3.86 -10.69
C PRO A 39 6.83 4.86 -11.84
N ASN A 40 5.74 5.61 -11.87
CA ASN A 40 5.55 6.74 -12.78
C ASN A 40 4.72 7.82 -12.08
N ASP A 41 4.64 8.99 -12.68
CA ASP A 41 3.97 10.19 -12.16
C ASP A 41 2.57 10.41 -12.74
N LYS A 42 2.00 9.42 -13.43
CA LYS A 42 0.64 9.51 -13.96
C LYS A 42 -0.38 9.20 -12.88
N ALA A 43 -1.48 9.95 -12.87
CA ALA A 43 -2.63 9.62 -12.05
C ALA A 43 -3.24 8.28 -12.50
N ILE A 44 -3.75 7.50 -11.54
CA ILE A 44 -4.66 6.39 -11.82
C ILE A 44 -6.04 7.04 -12.05
N ASP A 45 -6.61 6.86 -13.25
CA ASP A 45 -7.98 7.28 -13.61
C ASP A 45 -9.04 6.32 -13.03
#